data_AF-A0AAD9KMG9-F1
#
_entry.id   AF-A0AAD9KMG9-F1
#
_cell.length_a   1.000
_cell.length_b   1.000
_cell.length_c   1.000
_cell.angle_alpha   90.00
_cell.angle_beta   90.00
_cell.angle_gamma   90.00
#
_symmetry.space_group_name_H-M   'P 1'
#
loop_
_entity.id
_entity.type
_entity.pdbx_description
1 polymer ?
#
loop_
_entity_poly.entity_id
_entity_poly.type
_entity_poly.pdbx_seq_one_letter_code
_entity_poly.pdbx_strand_id
1 'polypeptide(L)'
;MAEVSTQRNTVIFNASKKELFTTNSGFKVLNRKLKTAWKVAQNKDEIADDRIEQARVFVLAGPKEKFTSSEFETLKKYVETGGSLLVMMGEGGDSKYNTNMNFFLEEYGIAVNNDAVVRTHFYKYFHPKEALIANGVLNRAISQAAGKMVGVTEDEENNAQ
;
A
#
# COMPACT_ATOMS: atom_id res chain seq x y z
N MET A 1 -30.09 6.97 -14.75
CA MET A 1 -29.22 6.02 -15.48
C MET A 1 -28.06 5.70 -14.57
N ALA A 2 -28.05 4.52 -13.95
CA ALA A 2 -26.88 4.04 -13.22
C ALA A 2 -25.87 3.56 -14.26
N GLU A 3 -24.69 4.18 -14.31
CA GLU A 3 -23.59 3.68 -15.14
C GLU A 3 -23.27 2.25 -14.70
N VAL A 4 -23.30 1.33 -15.66
CA VAL A 4 -22.77 -0.01 -15.49
C VAL A 4 -21.26 0.18 -15.28
N SER A 5 -20.79 0.12 -14.03
CA SER A 5 -19.36 0.19 -13.78
C SER A 5 -18.72 -1.06 -14.36
N THR A 6 -18.04 -0.90 -15.49
CA THR A 6 -17.19 -1.94 -16.06
C THR A 6 -16.20 -2.32 -14.96
N GLN A 7 -16.33 -3.52 -14.39
CA GLN A 7 -15.46 -3.94 -13.28
C GLN A 7 -14.01 -3.88 -13.74
N ARG A 8 -13.29 -2.86 -13.27
CA ARG A 8 -11.84 -2.75 -13.47
C ARG A 8 -11.23 -3.95 -12.76
N ASN A 9 -10.63 -4.88 -13.50
CA ASN A 9 -9.97 -6.07 -12.96
C ASN A 9 -8.44 -6.02 -13.17
N THR A 10 -7.87 -4.81 -13.16
CA THR A 10 -6.45 -4.58 -13.41
C THR A 10 -5.77 -3.98 -12.19
N VAL A 11 -4.66 -4.57 -11.76
CA VAL A 11 -3.72 -3.98 -10.81
C VAL A 11 -2.55 -3.42 -11.60
N ILE A 12 -2.26 -2.13 -11.42
CA ILE A 12 -1.15 -1.46 -12.11
C ILE A 12 -0.07 -1.12 -11.08
N PHE A 13 1.14 -1.63 -11.31
CA PHE A 13 2.32 -1.25 -10.54
C PHE A 13 3.04 -0.11 -11.23
N ASN A 14 3.28 0.99 -10.51
CA ASN A 14 4.08 2.07 -11.05
C ASN A 14 5.57 1.71 -11.09
N ALA A 15 6.25 2.23 -12.09
CA ALA A 15 7.69 2.09 -12.29
C ALA A 15 8.33 3.37 -12.84
N SER A 16 7.58 4.48 -12.91
CA SER A 16 8.03 5.76 -13.45
C SER A 16 8.85 6.59 -12.46
N LYS A 17 8.83 6.24 -11.16
CA LYS A 17 9.54 6.96 -10.09
C LYS A 17 10.68 6.13 -9.50
N LYS A 18 11.28 5.25 -10.30
CA LYS A 18 12.38 4.35 -9.89
C LYS A 18 12.05 3.54 -8.63
N GLU A 19 10.82 3.00 -8.60
CA GLU A 19 10.31 2.17 -7.52
C GLU A 19 11.30 1.07 -7.12
N LEU A 20 11.49 0.90 -5.81
CA LEU A 20 12.35 -0.14 -5.26
C LEU A 20 11.87 -1.53 -5.69
N PHE A 21 10.55 -1.73 -5.75
CA PHE A 21 9.95 -2.99 -6.14
C PHE A 21 9.05 -2.83 -7.36
N THR A 22 9.17 -3.77 -8.29
CA THR A 22 8.34 -3.84 -9.50
C THR A 22 7.82 -5.26 -9.68
N THR A 23 6.92 -5.47 -10.63
CA THR A 23 6.40 -6.82 -10.97
C THR A 23 7.51 -7.79 -11.39
N ASN A 24 8.64 -7.27 -11.88
CA ASN A 24 9.80 -8.03 -12.33
C ASN A 24 10.91 -8.14 -11.27
N SER A 25 10.93 -7.26 -10.27
CA SER A 25 11.96 -7.20 -9.22
C SER A 25 11.35 -7.02 -7.83
N GLY A 26 11.66 -7.92 -6.89
CA GLY A 26 11.09 -7.91 -5.53
C GLY A 26 9.70 -8.54 -5.41
N PHE A 27 8.79 -8.29 -6.36
CA PHE A 27 7.41 -8.78 -6.30
C PHE A 27 7.08 -9.95 -7.24
N LYS A 28 8.07 -10.77 -7.65
CA LYS A 28 7.84 -11.92 -8.54
C LYS A 28 6.76 -12.89 -8.01
N VAL A 29 6.80 -13.21 -6.71
CA VAL A 29 5.83 -14.11 -6.07
C VAL A 29 4.45 -13.46 -5.98
N LEU A 30 4.38 -12.19 -5.61
CA LEU A 30 3.13 -11.43 -5.55
C LEU A 30 2.49 -11.32 -6.94
N ASN A 31 3.27 -10.98 -7.96
CA ASN A 31 2.84 -10.91 -9.36
C ASN A 31 2.23 -12.25 -9.83
N ARG A 32 2.90 -13.38 -9.55
CA ARG A 32 2.37 -14.71 -9.88
C ARG A 32 1.05 -15.01 -9.17
N LYS A 33 0.92 -14.65 -7.89
CA LYS A 33 -0.32 -14.84 -7.13
C LYS A 33 -1.45 -13.96 -7.65
N LEU A 34 -1.20 -12.68 -7.91
CA LEU A 34 -2.21 -11.74 -8.42
C LEU A 34 -2.75 -12.15 -9.79
N LYS A 35 -1.88 -12.62 -10.69
CA LYS A 35 -2.26 -13.09 -12.04
C LYS A 35 -3.26 -14.26 -12.06
N THR A 36 -3.51 -14.93 -10.93
CA THR A 36 -4.53 -15.98 -10.84
C THR A 36 -5.96 -15.44 -10.91
N ALA A 37 -6.18 -14.19 -10.50
CA ALA A 37 -7.51 -13.56 -10.43
C ALA A 37 -7.59 -12.16 -11.06
N TRP A 38 -6.44 -11.48 -11.20
CA TRP A 38 -6.35 -10.10 -11.66
C TRP A 38 -5.45 -9.97 -12.88
N LYS A 39 -5.77 -9.06 -13.79
CA LYS A 39 -4.81 -8.59 -14.79
C LYS A 39 -3.76 -7.74 -14.08
N VAL A 40 -2.47 -8.01 -14.33
CA VAL A 40 -1.38 -7.22 -13.75
C VAL A 40 -0.65 -6.49 -14.88
N ALA A 41 -0.56 -5.17 -14.76
CA ALA A 41 0.17 -4.31 -15.68
C ALA A 41 1.18 -3.44 -14.94
N GLN A 42 2.05 -2.77 -15.69
CA GLN A 42 3.07 -1.88 -15.16
C GLN A 42 3.00 -0.54 -15.91
N ASN A 43 2.99 0.57 -15.16
CA ASN A 43 3.13 1.90 -15.72
C ASN A 43 4.61 2.29 -15.71
N LYS A 44 5.17 2.66 -16.86
CA LYS A 44 6.58 3.09 -16.98
C LYS A 44 6.71 4.57 -17.35
N ASP A 45 5.61 5.17 -17.80
CA ASP A 45 5.53 6.55 -18.25
C ASP A 45 5.02 7.42 -17.10
N GLU A 46 5.01 8.75 -17.30
CA GLU A 46 4.44 9.69 -16.34
C GLU A 46 3.01 9.27 -15.91
N ILE A 47 2.66 9.52 -14.65
CA ILE A 47 1.33 9.16 -14.14
C ILE A 47 0.30 10.10 -14.76
N ALA A 48 -0.49 9.58 -15.68
CA ALA A 48 -1.53 10.29 -16.40
C ALA A 48 -2.90 9.60 -16.28
N ASP A 49 -3.97 10.37 -16.47
CA ASP A 49 -5.36 9.94 -16.34
C ASP A 49 -5.67 8.68 -17.18
N ASP A 50 -5.25 8.68 -18.44
CA ASP A 50 -5.54 7.62 -19.42
C ASP A 50 -5.06 6.23 -18.97
N ARG A 51 -3.94 6.19 -18.25
CA ARG A 51 -3.35 4.96 -17.71
C ARG A 51 -3.91 4.60 -16.35
N ILE A 52 -4.01 5.56 -15.43
CA ILE A 52 -4.40 5.28 -14.06
C ILE A 52 -5.89 4.88 -13.96
N GLU A 53 -6.76 5.44 -14.80
CA GLU A 53 -8.20 5.14 -14.82
C GLU A 53 -8.52 3.69 -15.23
N GLN A 54 -7.56 2.99 -15.85
CA GLN A 54 -7.68 1.56 -16.19
C GLN A 54 -7.46 0.65 -14.96
N ALA A 55 -6.84 1.18 -13.91
CA ALA A 55 -6.51 0.44 -12.70
C ALA A 55 -7.74 0.34 -11.78
N ARG A 56 -7.92 -0.85 -11.19
CA ARG A 56 -8.71 -1.00 -9.96
C ARG A 56 -7.89 -0.60 -8.75
N VAL A 57 -6.63 -1.01 -8.76
CA VAL A 57 -5.64 -0.70 -7.73
C VAL A 57 -4.38 -0.21 -8.44
N PHE A 58 -3.93 0.99 -8.09
CA PHE A 58 -2.65 1.54 -8.51
C PHE A 58 -1.65 1.40 -7.36
N VAL A 59 -0.45 0.92 -7.63
CA VAL A 59 0.53 0.56 -6.60
C VAL A 59 1.81 1.39 -6.77
N LEU A 60 2.16 2.15 -5.74
CA LEU A 60 3.43 2.88 -5.60
C LEU A 60 4.33 2.13 -4.62
N ALA A 61 5.30 1.37 -5.13
CA ALA A 61 6.08 0.42 -4.35
C ALA A 61 7.51 0.94 -4.06
N GLY A 62 7.61 1.85 -3.10
CA GLY A 62 8.86 2.50 -2.71
C GLY A 62 9.40 3.43 -3.79
N PRO A 63 8.63 4.47 -4.19
CA PRO A 63 9.09 5.46 -5.16
C PRO A 63 10.37 6.16 -4.67
N LYS A 64 11.34 6.35 -5.56
CA LYS A 64 12.66 6.94 -5.27
C LYS A 64 12.93 8.25 -6.00
N GLU A 65 11.89 8.83 -6.56
CA GLU A 65 11.92 10.13 -7.20
C GLU A 65 10.73 10.96 -6.75
N LYS A 66 10.84 12.27 -6.95
CA LYS A 66 9.79 13.22 -6.63
C LYS A 66 8.68 13.16 -7.67
N PHE A 67 7.47 13.34 -7.20
CA PHE A 67 6.28 13.56 -8.00
C PHE A 67 6.12 15.04 -8.28
N THR A 68 5.60 15.35 -9.47
CA THR A 68 5.19 16.69 -9.87
C THR A 68 3.81 16.99 -9.30
N SER A 69 3.41 18.27 -9.33
CA SER A 69 2.06 18.66 -8.94
C SER A 69 0.99 18.01 -9.82
N SER A 70 1.24 17.88 -11.13
CA SER A 70 0.31 17.24 -12.08
C SER A 70 0.07 15.76 -11.76
N GLU A 71 1.11 15.03 -11.35
CA GLU A 71 0.98 13.63 -10.95
C GLU A 71 0.18 13.50 -9.65
N PHE A 72 0.38 14.40 -8.68
CA PHE A 72 -0.43 14.40 -7.46
C PHE A 72 -1.90 14.76 -7.73
N GLU A 73 -2.18 15.73 -8.59
CA GLU A 73 -3.54 16.04 -9.04
C GLU A 73 -4.21 14.83 -9.70
N THR A 74 -3.46 14.12 -10.55
CA THR A 74 -3.92 12.88 -11.20
C THR A 74 -4.22 11.78 -10.17
N LEU A 75 -3.33 11.56 -9.20
CA LEU A 75 -3.55 10.58 -8.13
C LEU A 75 -4.77 10.93 -7.27
N LYS A 76 -4.93 12.21 -6.95
CA LYS A 76 -6.06 12.72 -6.16
C LYS A 76 -7.38 12.50 -6.89
N LYS A 77 -7.47 12.92 -8.15
CA LYS A 77 -8.63 12.69 -9.01
C LYS A 77 -8.95 11.19 -9.14
N TYR A 78 -7.94 10.34 -9.29
CA TYR A 78 -8.11 8.90 -9.36
C TYR A 78 -8.73 8.32 -8.07
N VAL A 79 -8.27 8.75 -6.89
CA VAL A 79 -8.85 8.32 -5.61
C VAL A 79 -10.29 8.84 -5.45
N GLU A 80 -10.55 10.11 -5.77
CA GLU A 80 -11.87 10.75 -5.67
C GLU A 80 -12.92 10.11 -6.60
N THR A 81 -12.49 9.57 -7.74
CA THR A 81 -13.35 8.85 -8.71
C THR A 81 -13.52 7.36 -8.38
N GLY A 82 -13.10 6.94 -7.18
CA GLY A 82 -13.29 5.57 -6.65
C GLY A 82 -12.17 4.59 -7.01
N GLY A 83 -11.08 5.08 -7.58
CA GLY A 83 -9.82 4.33 -7.71
C GLY A 83 -9.23 3.98 -6.35
N SER A 84 -8.49 2.89 -6.28
CA SER A 84 -7.78 2.50 -5.05
C SER A 84 -6.27 2.66 -5.24
N LEU A 85 -5.62 3.32 -4.28
CA LEU A 85 -4.18 3.55 -4.28
C LEU A 85 -3.53 2.77 -3.13
N LEU A 86 -2.49 2.01 -3.42
CA LEU A 86 -1.64 1.35 -2.44
C LEU A 86 -0.24 1.99 -2.49
N VAL A 87 0.13 2.69 -1.43
CA VAL A 87 1.46 3.27 -1.25
C VAL A 87 2.24 2.43 -0.26
N MET A 88 3.45 2.02 -0.64
CA MET A 88 4.37 1.27 0.22
C MET A 88 5.68 2.03 0.32
N MET A 89 6.12 2.32 1.54
CA MET A 89 7.40 2.93 1.84
C MET A 89 8.25 2.00 2.71
N GLY A 90 9.56 2.19 2.70
CA GLY A 90 10.47 1.48 3.58
C GLY A 90 11.03 2.36 4.68
N GLU A 91 12.00 1.82 5.41
CA GLU A 91 12.71 2.54 6.46
C GLU A 91 13.34 3.85 5.97
N GLY A 92 13.49 4.81 6.89
CA GLY A 92 14.05 6.12 6.63
C GLY A 92 13.13 7.05 5.84
N GLY A 93 11.91 6.61 5.52
CA GLY A 93 10.84 7.41 4.95
C GLY A 93 11.23 8.16 3.68
N ASP A 94 10.56 9.29 3.46
CA ASP A 94 10.78 10.17 2.32
C ASP A 94 12.23 10.67 2.22
N SER A 95 12.89 10.90 3.37
CA SER A 95 14.27 11.38 3.41
C SER A 95 15.25 10.38 2.79
N LYS A 96 15.14 9.09 3.15
CA LYS A 96 16.00 8.05 2.58
C LYS A 96 15.62 7.68 1.15
N TYR A 97 14.33 7.74 0.82
CA TYR A 97 13.84 7.42 -0.52
C TYR A 97 14.01 8.58 -1.51
N ASN A 98 14.32 9.80 -1.05
CA ASN A 98 14.43 10.99 -1.89
C ASN A 98 13.15 11.24 -2.72
N THR A 99 12.00 11.08 -2.07
CA THR A 99 10.68 11.36 -2.64
C THR A 99 9.97 12.45 -1.83
N ASN A 100 8.79 12.85 -2.26
CA ASN A 100 7.95 13.88 -1.65
C ASN A 100 6.53 13.33 -1.40
N MET A 101 6.42 12.04 -1.08
CA MET A 101 5.15 11.33 -1.00
C MET A 101 4.26 11.85 0.14
N ASN A 102 4.85 12.32 1.25
CA ASN A 102 4.11 12.89 2.38
C ASN A 102 3.27 14.12 1.98
N PHE A 103 3.68 14.90 0.97
CA PHE A 103 2.86 16.04 0.50
C PHE A 103 1.45 15.60 0.08
N PHE A 104 1.32 14.41 -0.50
CA PHE A 104 0.02 13.84 -0.88
C PHE A 104 -0.64 13.09 0.29
N LEU A 105 0.12 12.30 1.04
CA LEU A 105 -0.45 11.46 2.12
C LEU A 105 -1.02 12.29 3.27
N GLU A 106 -0.41 13.45 3.57
CA GLU A 106 -0.84 14.33 4.66
C GLU A 106 -2.25 14.90 4.42
N GLU A 107 -2.67 15.09 3.17
CA GLU A 107 -4.06 15.47 2.82
C GLU A 107 -5.09 14.43 3.29
N TYR A 108 -4.66 13.17 3.43
CA TYR A 108 -5.48 12.05 3.92
C TYR A 108 -5.21 11.71 5.40
N GLY A 109 -4.46 12.56 6.12
CA GLY A 109 -4.12 12.36 7.52
C GLY A 109 -3.10 11.24 7.78
N ILE A 110 -2.31 10.87 6.76
CA ILE A 110 -1.29 9.83 6.83
C ILE A 110 0.08 10.47 6.62
N ALA A 111 1.09 10.06 7.37
CA ALA A 111 2.47 10.47 7.15
C ALA A 111 3.43 9.29 7.34
N VAL A 112 4.48 9.25 6.53
CA VAL A 112 5.57 8.28 6.65
C VAL A 112 6.72 8.92 7.39
N ASN A 113 7.10 8.33 8.53
CA ASN A 113 8.21 8.81 9.34
C ASN A 113 9.57 8.46 8.75
N ASN A 114 10.58 9.27 9.07
CA ASN A 114 11.97 9.02 8.71
C ASN A 114 12.68 8.14 9.76
N ASP A 115 12.06 7.02 10.14
CA ASP A 115 12.56 6.10 11.18
C ASP A 115 12.69 4.67 10.66
N ALA A 116 13.10 3.75 11.54
CA ALA A 116 13.20 2.34 11.23
C ALA A 116 12.71 1.51 12.40
N VAL A 117 11.80 0.58 12.13
CA VAL A 117 11.34 -0.41 13.11
C VAL A 117 12.47 -1.40 13.37
N VAL A 118 12.83 -1.57 14.64
CA VAL A 118 13.82 -2.55 15.10
C VAL A 118 13.20 -3.46 16.15
N ARG A 119 13.63 -4.72 16.18
CA ARG A 119 13.29 -5.63 17.27
C ARG A 119 13.94 -5.18 18.58
N THR A 120 13.26 -5.39 19.69
CA THR A 120 13.79 -5.11 21.04
C THR A 120 14.61 -6.26 21.60
N HIS A 121 14.39 -7.49 21.11
CA HIS A 121 15.09 -8.69 21.54
C HIS A 121 15.38 -9.60 20.33
N PHE A 122 16.43 -10.41 20.40
CA PHE A 122 16.76 -11.36 19.34
C PHE A 122 15.69 -12.46 19.24
N TYR A 123 15.13 -12.65 18.05
CA TYR A 123 14.20 -13.73 17.78
C TYR A 123 14.20 -14.08 16.28
N LYS A 124 14.56 -15.33 15.97
CA LYS A 124 14.49 -16.01 14.66
C LYS A 124 15.32 -15.42 13.50
N TYR A 125 15.27 -14.12 13.28
CA TYR A 125 15.89 -13.43 12.15
C TYR A 125 17.24 -12.84 12.53
N PHE A 126 18.14 -12.68 11.58
CA PHE A 126 19.49 -12.20 11.88
C PHE A 126 19.53 -10.68 12.00
N HIS A 127 18.86 -9.96 11.10
CA HIS A 127 18.95 -8.51 11.04
C HIS A 127 17.97 -7.83 12.03
N PRO A 128 18.40 -6.84 12.84
CA PRO A 128 17.51 -6.19 13.82
C PRO A 128 16.23 -5.57 13.23
N LYS A 129 16.25 -5.20 11.95
CA LYS A 129 15.10 -4.63 11.23
C LYS A 129 14.16 -5.67 10.62
N GLU A 130 14.49 -6.96 10.72
CA GLU A 130 13.56 -8.05 10.43
C GLU A 130 12.71 -8.30 11.69
N ALA A 131 11.85 -7.34 12.02
CA ALA A 131 11.03 -7.36 13.21
C ALA A 131 9.78 -8.23 13.02
N LEU A 132 9.61 -9.26 13.85
CA LEU A 132 8.39 -10.05 13.91
C LEU A 132 7.35 -9.34 14.78
N ILE A 133 6.19 -9.03 14.20
CA ILE A 133 5.06 -8.41 14.92
C ILE A 133 3.98 -9.48 15.12
N ALA A 134 3.85 -9.98 16.36
CA ALA A 134 2.85 -10.99 16.71
C ALA A 134 1.47 -10.39 17.01
N ASN A 135 1.42 -9.25 17.70
CA ASN A 135 0.20 -8.64 18.24
C ASN A 135 -0.03 -7.22 17.67
N GLY A 136 0.10 -7.05 16.34
CA GLY A 136 0.01 -5.74 15.68
C GLY A 136 -1.31 -5.47 14.94
N VAL A 137 -2.32 -6.31 15.10
CA VAL A 137 -3.60 -6.14 14.39
C VAL A 137 -4.49 -5.20 15.20
N LEU A 138 -4.63 -3.96 14.73
CA LEU A 138 -5.46 -2.94 15.38
C LEU A 138 -6.96 -3.07 15.06
N ASN A 139 -7.29 -3.45 13.83
CA ASN A 139 -8.67 -3.59 13.39
C ASN A 139 -9.04 -5.05 13.10
N ARG A 140 -10.07 -5.56 13.80
CA ARG A 140 -10.57 -6.94 13.67
C ARG A 140 -10.98 -7.34 12.25
N ALA A 141 -11.35 -6.38 11.40
CA ALA A 141 -11.72 -6.64 10.01
C ALA A 141 -10.59 -7.31 9.23
N ILE A 142 -9.32 -7.05 9.59
CA ILE A 142 -8.16 -7.70 8.98
C ILE A 142 -8.14 -9.20 9.32
N SER A 143 -8.39 -9.56 10.58
CA SER A 143 -8.47 -10.96 11.02
C SER A 143 -9.63 -11.68 10.36
N GLN A 144 -10.79 -11.02 10.25
CA GLN A 144 -11.97 -11.56 9.56
C GLN A 144 -11.68 -11.79 8.07
N ALA A 145 -11.09 -10.80 7.38
CA ALA A 145 -10.70 -10.92 5.97
C ALA A 145 -9.63 -12.00 5.74
N ALA A 146 -8.77 -12.26 6.73
CA ALA A 146 -7.80 -13.34 6.71
C ALA A 146 -8.40 -14.72 7.04
N GLY A 147 -9.71 -14.81 7.30
CA GLY A 147 -10.40 -16.06 7.64
C GLY A 147 -10.13 -16.56 9.06
N LYS A 148 -9.67 -15.70 9.97
CA LYS A 148 -9.47 -16.04 11.39
C LYS A 148 -10.77 -15.76 12.16
N MET A 149 -11.23 -16.75 12.93
CA MET A 149 -12.30 -16.52 13.91
C MET A 149 -11.75 -15.66 15.04
N VAL A 150 -12.21 -14.42 15.13
CA VAL A 150 -11.98 -13.58 16.31
C VAL A 150 -12.98 -14.05 17.35
N GLY A 151 -12.55 -14.85 18.32
CA GLY A 151 -13.35 -15.08 19.51
C GLY A 151 -13.62 -13.73 20.16
N VAL A 152 -14.89 -13.41 20.40
CA VAL A 152 -15.25 -12.31 21.29
C VAL A 152 -14.70 -12.71 22.65
N THR A 153 -13.59 -12.13 23.09
CA THR A 153 -13.23 -12.22 24.50
C THR A 153 -14.24 -11.36 25.26
N GLU A 154 -14.90 -12.00 26.22
CA GLU A 154 -15.83 -11.44 27.17
C GLU A 154 -15.10 -10.42 28.07
N ASP A 155 -14.83 -9.22 27.56
CA ASP A 155 -14.26 -8.12 28.35
C ASP A 155 -15.31 -7.05 28.72
N GLU A 156 -16.61 -7.37 28.63
CA GLU A 156 -17.71 -6.49 29.08
C GLU A 156 -18.31 -6.88 30.45
N GLU A 157 -17.94 -8.00 31.08
CA GLU A 157 -18.59 -8.43 32.35
C GLU A 157 -17.94 -7.91 33.65
N ASN A 158 -16.75 -7.30 33.63
CA ASN A 158 -16.04 -6.93 34.86
C ASN A 158 -16.22 -5.47 35.33
N ASN A 159 -17.29 -4.77 34.93
CA ASN A 159 -17.55 -3.41 35.43
C ASN A 159 -18.94 -3.24 36.09
N ALA A 160 -19.45 -4.31 36.68
CA ALA A 160 -20.62 -4.26 37.55
C ALA A 160 -20.51 -5.31 38.67
N GLN A 161 -19.65 -5.07 39.67
CA GLN A 161 -19.82 -5.59 41.02
C GLN A 161 -19.00 -4.79 42.05
#